data_AF-A0A5J5K0J4-F1
#
_entry.id   AF-A0A5J5K0J4-F1
#
_cell.length_a   1.000
_cell.length_b   1.000
_cell.length_c   1.000
_cell.angle_alpha   90.00
_cell.angle_beta   90.00
_cell.angle_gamma   90.00
#
_symmetry.space_group_name_H-M   'P 1'
#
loop_
_entity.id
_entity.type
_entity.pdbx_description
1 polymer ?
#
loop_
_entity_poly.entity_id
_entity_poly.type
_entity_poly.pdbx_seq_one_letter_code
_entity_poly.pdbx_strand_id
1 'polypeptide(L)'
;MDAFTTHTGRAVPLRRSNVDTDQIIPAVWLKQVSRTGFEKGLFAAWREDPSFVLNDPAYEGASILVSGPDFGTGSSREHAVWALQQYGFRAVIASRFGDIFRNNSTKMGLLPVVLPEDVVKSLQDAVEADPKTEITVDLVERQVRAGDLVAPFEIDDYTRWRLLEGLDDIGLTLRHADAVEEYENGRQPWLPTTV
;
A
#
# COMPACT_ATOMS: atom_id res chain seq x y z
N MET A 1 -3.63 1.86 -12.07
CA MET A 1 -2.74 1.32 -11.00
C MET A 1 -1.58 0.59 -11.68
N ASP A 2 -0.39 0.53 -11.09
CA ASP A 2 0.72 -0.29 -11.64
C ASP A 2 0.55 -1.76 -11.26
N ALA A 3 0.90 -2.68 -12.16
CA ALA A 3 0.91 -4.11 -11.87
C ALA A 3 1.92 -4.46 -10.77
N PHE A 4 1.54 -5.35 -9.85
CA PHE A 4 2.40 -5.88 -8.80
C PHE A 4 2.58 -7.37 -9.00
N THR A 5 3.79 -7.82 -9.33
CA THR A 5 4.15 -9.24 -9.42
C THR A 5 5.06 -9.63 -8.26
N THR A 6 6.34 -9.30 -8.36
CA THR A 6 7.35 -9.53 -7.33
C THR A 6 8.10 -8.23 -7.13
N HIS A 7 8.21 -7.78 -5.87
CA HIS A 7 8.94 -6.58 -5.52
C HIS A 7 10.05 -6.94 -4.54
N THR A 8 11.30 -6.62 -4.90
CA THR A 8 12.45 -6.72 -3.98
C THR A 8 12.93 -5.32 -3.67
N GLY A 9 13.11 -5.02 -2.39
CA GLY A 9 13.63 -3.73 -1.99
C GLY A 9 14.08 -3.71 -0.53
N ARG A 10 14.77 -2.63 -0.18
CA ARG A 10 15.12 -2.32 1.20
C ARG A 10 13.86 -1.98 1.99
N ALA A 11 13.91 -2.24 3.28
CA ALA A 11 12.79 -2.06 4.18
C ALA A 11 13.04 -1.02 5.27
N VAL A 12 11.96 -0.49 5.84
CA VAL A 12 11.97 0.38 7.03
C VAL A 12 11.29 -0.33 8.19
N PRO A 13 11.94 -0.51 9.36
CA PRO A 13 11.33 -1.12 10.52
C PRO A 13 10.60 -0.05 11.37
N LEU A 14 9.28 -0.02 11.29
CA LEU A 14 8.45 0.89 12.09
C LEU A 14 7.87 0.16 13.30
N ARG A 15 8.58 0.20 14.44
CA ARG A 15 8.13 -0.38 15.72
C ARG A 15 7.02 0.42 16.41
N ARG A 16 5.89 0.53 15.73
CA ARG A 16 4.66 1.16 16.23
C ARG A 16 3.50 0.23 15.93
N SER A 17 2.62 0.08 16.91
CA SER A 17 1.34 -0.61 16.78
C SER A 17 0.21 0.40 16.78
N ASN A 18 -0.96 0.01 16.28
CA ASN A 18 -2.15 0.87 16.22
C ASN A 18 -1.88 2.17 15.45
N VAL A 19 -1.08 2.08 14.38
CA VAL A 19 -0.78 3.24 13.55
C VAL A 19 -2.05 3.66 12.84
N ASP A 20 -2.62 4.79 13.22
CA ASP A 20 -3.88 5.25 12.66
C ASP A 20 -3.70 6.12 11.40
N THR A 21 -4.78 6.33 10.64
CA THR A 21 -4.71 7.12 9.40
C THR A 21 -4.34 8.60 9.57
N ASP A 22 -4.59 9.22 10.73
CA ASP A 22 -4.11 10.59 11.02
C ASP A 22 -2.61 10.61 11.26
N GLN A 23 -2.05 9.55 11.85
CA GLN A 23 -0.61 9.40 12.03
C GLN A 23 0.10 9.15 10.70
N ILE A 24 -0.47 8.32 9.82
CA ILE A 24 0.06 8.11 8.46
C ILE A 24 0.04 9.43 7.68
N ILE A 25 -1.07 10.16 7.71
CA ILE A 25 -1.17 11.47 7.09
C ILE A 25 -2.11 12.40 7.88
N PRO A 26 -1.57 13.49 8.49
CA PRO A 26 -2.39 14.40 9.28
C PRO A 26 -3.47 15.11 8.46
N ALA A 27 -4.63 15.33 9.08
CA ALA A 27 -5.80 15.94 8.43
C ALA A 27 -5.53 17.29 7.71
N VAL A 28 -4.52 18.06 8.15
CA VAL A 28 -4.14 19.33 7.50
C VAL A 28 -3.74 19.15 6.02
N TRP A 29 -3.18 17.99 5.66
CA TRP A 29 -2.80 17.67 4.28
C TRP A 29 -4.00 17.36 3.39
N LEU A 30 -5.15 17.00 3.98
CA LEU A 30 -6.36 16.60 3.25
C LEU A 30 -7.19 17.80 2.77
N LYS A 31 -6.73 19.02 3.01
CA LYS A 31 -7.31 20.25 2.45
C LYS A 31 -6.84 20.51 1.02
N GLN A 32 -5.85 19.76 0.54
CA GLN A 32 -5.32 19.89 -0.81
C GLN A 32 -6.30 19.27 -1.82
N VAL A 33 -6.46 19.93 -2.97
CA VAL A 33 -7.23 19.41 -4.11
C VAL A 33 -6.36 18.70 -5.15
N SER A 34 -5.04 18.77 -5.01
CA SER A 34 -4.08 18.05 -5.84
C SER A 34 -4.15 16.55 -5.57
N ARG A 35 -3.80 15.74 -6.58
CA ARG A 35 -3.61 14.28 -6.43
C ARG A 35 -2.17 13.89 -6.10
N THR A 36 -1.23 14.86 -6.10
CA THR A 36 0.20 14.65 -5.88
C THR A 36 0.73 15.54 -4.75
N GLY A 37 1.86 15.16 -4.15
CA GLY A 37 2.54 15.92 -3.09
C GLY A 37 2.30 15.37 -1.68
N PHE A 38 1.60 14.23 -1.55
CA PHE A 38 1.25 13.63 -0.27
C PHE A 38 2.42 12.91 0.40
N GLU A 39 3.52 12.65 -0.31
CA GLU A 39 4.77 12.10 0.25
C GLU A 39 5.37 13.01 1.35
N LYS A 40 5.12 14.32 1.26
CA LYS A 40 5.53 15.28 2.29
C LYS A 40 4.68 15.19 3.55
N GLY A 41 3.44 14.70 3.42
CA GLY A 41 2.52 14.48 4.52
C GLY A 41 2.72 13.14 5.23
N LEU A 42 3.41 12.17 4.60
CA LEU A 42 3.63 10.85 5.18
C LEU A 42 4.37 10.97 6.51
N PHE A 43 3.72 10.52 7.59
CA PHE A 43 4.21 10.58 8.97
C PHE A 43 4.74 11.96 9.38
N ALA A 44 4.18 13.05 8.83
CA ALA A 44 4.76 14.39 8.96
C ALA A 44 5.00 14.80 10.43
N ALA A 45 4.04 14.54 11.32
CA ALA A 45 4.17 14.85 12.74
C ALA A 45 5.29 14.04 13.44
N TRP A 46 5.51 12.79 13.04
CA TRP A 46 6.61 11.98 13.58
C TRP A 46 7.96 12.36 12.98
N ARG A 47 7.99 12.78 11.72
CA ARG A 47 9.20 13.24 11.04
C ARG A 47 9.70 14.60 11.54
N GLU A 48 8.95 15.30 12.40
CA GLU A 48 9.48 16.45 13.16
C GLU A 48 10.58 16.04 14.14
N ASP A 49 10.55 14.79 14.64
CA ASP A 49 11.62 14.21 15.43
C ASP A 49 12.78 13.75 14.51
N PRO A 50 13.99 14.33 14.63
CA PRO A 50 15.12 13.93 13.80
C PRO A 50 15.54 12.47 13.99
N SER A 51 15.18 11.84 15.11
CA SER A 51 15.49 10.44 15.40
C SER A 51 14.47 9.45 14.82
N PHE A 52 13.40 9.95 14.20
CA PHE A 52 12.39 9.09 13.60
C PHE A 52 12.96 8.27 12.43
N VAL A 53 12.59 6.99 12.34
CA VAL A 53 13.24 6.01 11.45
C VAL A 53 13.20 6.38 9.96
N LEU A 54 12.16 7.08 9.48
CA LEU A 54 12.12 7.57 8.08
C LEU A 54 13.05 8.75 7.80
N ASN A 55 13.60 9.39 8.83
CA ASN A 55 14.59 10.47 8.70
C ASN A 55 16.04 9.95 8.72
N ASP A 56 16.25 8.69 9.07
CA ASP A 56 17.58 8.08 9.07
C ASP A 56 18.00 7.77 7.63
N PRO A 57 19.11 8.37 7.13
CA PRO A 57 19.63 8.12 5.78
C PRO A 57 19.94 6.64 5.51
N ALA A 58 20.16 5.85 6.56
CA ALA A 58 20.32 4.42 6.45
C ALA A 58 19.09 3.75 5.83
N TYR A 59 17.90 4.33 5.85
CA TYR A 59 16.70 3.75 5.22
C TYR A 59 16.24 4.48 3.95
N GLU A 60 17.05 5.40 3.42
CA GLU A 60 16.72 6.15 2.22
C GLU A 60 16.51 5.21 1.02
N GLY A 61 15.44 5.49 0.25
CA GLY A 61 15.04 4.68 -0.92
C GLY A 61 14.40 3.33 -0.57
N ALA A 62 14.16 3.02 0.70
CA ALA A 62 13.40 1.84 1.09
C ALA A 62 11.97 1.91 0.54
N SER A 63 11.47 0.76 0.09
CA SER A 63 10.18 0.64 -0.61
C SER A 63 9.26 -0.40 0.03
N ILE A 64 9.68 -0.99 1.15
CA ILE A 64 8.87 -1.89 1.97
C ILE A 64 8.81 -1.34 3.39
N LEU A 65 7.61 -1.22 3.96
CA LEU A 65 7.43 -0.81 5.36
C LEU A 65 7.11 -2.05 6.19
N VAL A 66 7.83 -2.29 7.29
CA VAL A 66 7.53 -3.39 8.23
C VAL A 66 7.06 -2.79 9.55
N SER A 67 5.76 -2.87 9.83
CA SER A 67 5.13 -2.23 10.98
C SER A 67 4.58 -3.22 12.00
N GLY A 68 4.27 -2.74 13.21
CA GLY A 68 3.59 -3.52 14.24
C GLY A 68 2.12 -3.81 13.89
N PRO A 69 1.39 -4.50 14.78
CA PRO A 69 -0.03 -4.80 14.59
C PRO A 69 -0.89 -3.55 14.45
N ASP A 70 -2.08 -3.72 13.85
CA ASP A 70 -3.13 -2.70 13.75
C ASP A 70 -2.76 -1.49 12.89
N PHE A 71 -2.00 -1.71 11.82
CA PHE A 71 -1.56 -0.64 10.92
C PHE A 71 -2.72 -0.12 10.03
N GLY A 72 -2.81 1.20 9.89
CA GLY A 72 -3.87 1.86 9.12
C GLY A 72 -5.24 1.76 9.79
N THR A 73 -5.28 1.70 11.13
CA THR A 73 -6.55 1.71 11.88
C THR A 73 -7.24 3.08 11.85
N GLY A 74 -8.51 3.13 12.25
CA GLY A 74 -9.28 4.36 12.35
C GLY A 74 -10.06 4.72 11.08
N SER A 75 -10.08 6.01 10.74
CA SER A 75 -11.00 6.57 9.74
C SER A 75 -10.65 6.18 8.29
N SER A 76 -11.66 6.11 7.42
CA SER A 76 -11.43 5.88 5.99
C SER A 76 -10.72 7.06 5.34
N ARG A 77 -9.47 6.84 4.89
CA ARG A 77 -8.66 7.85 4.18
C ARG A 77 -7.82 7.22 3.09
N GLU A 78 -8.22 7.41 1.84
CA GLU A 78 -7.45 6.99 0.66
C GLU A 78 -6.07 7.67 0.61
N HIS A 79 -6.00 8.91 1.08
CA HIS A 79 -4.77 9.70 1.17
C HIS A 79 -3.67 9.04 2.00
N ALA A 80 -4.00 8.18 2.97
CA ALA A 80 -2.99 7.43 3.73
C ALA A 80 -2.22 6.46 2.82
N VAL A 81 -2.92 5.83 1.87
CA VAL A 81 -2.32 4.96 0.85
C VAL A 81 -1.51 5.78 -0.14
N TRP A 82 -2.05 6.93 -0.60
CA TRP A 82 -1.33 7.81 -1.51
C TRP A 82 -0.04 8.34 -0.92
N ALA A 83 -0.04 8.75 0.36
CA ALA A 83 1.15 9.22 1.06
C ALA A 83 2.26 8.16 1.07
N LEU A 84 1.91 6.90 1.36
CA LEU A 84 2.84 5.77 1.34
C LEU A 84 3.38 5.51 -0.08
N GLN A 85 2.51 5.45 -1.08
CA GLN A 85 2.92 5.17 -2.46
C GLN A 85 3.76 6.28 -3.08
N GLN A 86 3.38 7.54 -2.86
CA GLN A 86 4.11 8.71 -3.38
C GLN A 86 5.46 8.87 -2.69
N TYR A 87 5.60 8.42 -1.44
CA TYR A 87 6.90 8.34 -0.77
C TYR A 87 7.79 7.23 -1.35
N GLY A 88 7.20 6.20 -1.97
CA GLY A 88 7.93 5.13 -2.65
C GLY A 88 7.63 3.72 -2.14
N PHE A 89 6.75 3.57 -1.14
CA PHE A 89 6.38 2.24 -0.65
C PHE A 89 5.54 1.47 -1.67
N ARG A 90 5.91 0.21 -1.90
CA ARG A 90 5.20 -0.75 -2.74
C ARG A 90 4.45 -1.78 -1.91
N ALA A 91 4.96 -2.12 -0.74
CA ALA A 91 4.32 -3.04 0.18
C ALA A 91 4.43 -2.55 1.63
N VAL A 92 3.42 -2.90 2.44
CA VAL A 92 3.45 -2.75 3.89
C VAL A 92 3.24 -4.13 4.49
N ILE A 93 4.13 -4.55 5.38
CA ILE A 93 4.08 -5.82 6.11
C ILE A 93 3.69 -5.53 7.55
N ALA A 94 2.64 -6.16 8.05
CA ALA A 94 2.20 -6.08 9.45
C ALA A 94 1.44 -7.34 9.84
N SER A 95 1.20 -7.56 11.13
CA SER A 95 0.40 -8.70 11.60
C SER A 95 -1.10 -8.48 11.56
N ARG A 96 -1.54 -7.22 11.51
CA ARG A 96 -2.93 -6.85 11.29
C ARG A 96 -3.03 -5.47 10.66
N PHE A 97 -4.05 -5.27 9.83
CA PHE A 97 -4.40 -3.98 9.25
C PHE A 97 -5.81 -3.56 9.65
N GLY A 98 -6.08 -2.26 9.62
CA GLY A 98 -7.45 -1.76 9.56
C GLY A 98 -8.11 -2.16 8.24
N ASP A 99 -9.32 -2.72 8.30
CA ASP A 99 -10.00 -3.31 7.13
C ASP A 99 -10.18 -2.32 5.98
N ILE A 100 -10.54 -1.09 6.30
CA ILE A 100 -10.74 -0.03 5.32
C ILE A 100 -9.42 0.35 4.64
N PHE A 101 -8.34 0.52 5.42
CA PHE A 101 -7.02 0.83 4.88
C PHE A 101 -6.52 -0.31 3.99
N ARG A 102 -6.69 -1.57 4.43
CA ARG A 102 -6.32 -2.76 3.65
C ARG A 102 -7.05 -2.78 2.31
N ASN A 103 -8.37 -2.57 2.31
CA ASN A 103 -9.17 -2.52 1.09
C ASN A 103 -8.72 -1.39 0.14
N ASN A 104 -8.52 -0.18 0.66
CA ASN A 104 -8.05 0.95 -0.16
C ASN A 104 -6.67 0.67 -0.77
N SER A 105 -5.76 0.07 0.00
CA SER A 105 -4.41 -0.26 -0.44
C SER A 105 -4.43 -1.18 -1.67
N THR A 106 -5.23 -2.25 -1.60
CA THR A 106 -5.35 -3.22 -2.69
C THR A 106 -5.99 -2.67 -3.96
N LYS A 107 -6.83 -1.62 -3.84
CA LYS A 107 -7.44 -0.94 -4.99
C LYS A 107 -6.53 0.08 -5.66
N MET A 108 -5.48 0.52 -4.97
CA MET A 108 -4.59 1.60 -5.41
C MET A 108 -3.18 1.12 -5.75
N GLY A 109 -2.84 -0.14 -5.46
CA GLY A 109 -1.58 -0.77 -5.87
C GLY A 109 -0.51 -0.74 -4.79
N LEU A 110 -0.91 -0.55 -3.53
CA LEU A 110 -0.07 -0.81 -2.38
C LEU A 110 -0.43 -2.20 -1.86
N LEU A 111 0.55 -3.09 -1.70
CA LEU A 111 0.28 -4.45 -1.22
C LEU A 111 0.36 -4.52 0.32
N PRO A 112 -0.76 -4.68 1.04
CA PRO A 112 -0.75 -4.99 2.47
C PRO A 112 -0.51 -6.50 2.65
N VAL A 113 0.62 -6.86 3.24
CA VAL A 113 1.01 -8.24 3.51
C VAL A 113 0.80 -8.56 4.97
N VAL A 114 -0.07 -9.54 5.24
CA VAL A 114 -0.34 -10.01 6.60
C VAL A 114 0.55 -11.20 6.91
N LEU A 115 1.37 -11.10 7.95
CA LEU A 115 2.23 -12.18 8.44
C LEU A 115 2.02 -12.41 9.95
N PRO A 116 2.34 -13.59 10.49
CA PRO A 116 2.40 -13.81 11.93
C PRO A 116 3.29 -12.77 12.64
N GLU A 117 2.92 -12.35 13.85
CA GLU A 117 3.61 -11.28 14.58
C GLU A 117 5.08 -11.59 14.89
N ASP A 118 5.40 -12.85 15.18
CA ASP A 118 6.77 -13.33 15.36
C ASP A 118 7.61 -13.18 14.09
N VAL A 119 7.03 -13.49 12.92
CA VAL A 119 7.69 -13.30 11.62
C VAL A 119 7.91 -11.81 11.33
N VAL A 120 6.91 -10.96 11.58
CA VAL A 120 7.03 -9.51 11.44
C VAL A 120 8.15 -8.96 12.32
N LYS A 121 8.23 -9.42 13.57
CA LYS A 121 9.28 -9.04 14.50
C LYS A 121 10.66 -9.50 14.00
N SER A 122 10.80 -10.74 13.51
CA SER A 122 12.05 -11.23 12.93
C SER A 122 12.50 -10.39 11.74
N LEU A 123 11.58 -9.94 10.88
CA LEU A 123 11.89 -9.02 9.78
C LEU A 123 12.37 -7.66 10.30
N GLN A 124 11.72 -7.10 11.33
CA GLN A 124 12.17 -5.85 11.96
C GLN A 124 13.56 -6.00 12.56
N ASP A 125 13.81 -7.08 13.32
CA ASP A 125 15.10 -7.36 13.94
C ASP A 125 16.22 -7.48 12.88
N ALA A 126 15.95 -8.15 11.75
CA ALA A 126 16.90 -8.30 10.65
C ALA A 126 17.23 -6.97 9.96
N VAL A 127 16.22 -6.14 9.69
CA VAL A 127 16.40 -4.82 9.04
C VAL A 127 17.11 -3.84 9.97
N GLU A 128 16.87 -3.89 11.28
CA GLU A 128 17.61 -3.06 12.24
C GLU A 128 19.07 -3.51 12.40
N ALA A 129 19.33 -4.82 12.33
CA ALA A 129 20.69 -5.35 12.39
C ALA A 129 21.51 -5.01 11.14
N ASP A 130 20.89 -5.04 9.95
CA ASP A 130 21.46 -4.57 8.71
C ASP A 130 20.40 -3.80 7.88
N PRO A 131 20.46 -2.45 7.86
CA PRO A 131 19.56 -1.62 7.05
C PRO A 131 19.63 -1.88 5.53
N LYS A 132 20.63 -2.62 5.05
CA LYS A 132 20.74 -3.03 3.65
C LYS A 132 19.99 -4.34 3.35
N THR A 133 19.42 -4.99 4.36
CA THR A 133 18.60 -6.18 4.20
C THR A 133 17.51 -5.94 3.15
N GLU A 134 17.53 -6.76 2.11
CA GLU A 134 16.51 -6.77 1.09
C GLU A 134 15.40 -7.75 1.47
N ILE A 135 14.16 -7.32 1.31
CA ILE A 135 12.98 -8.15 1.45
C ILE A 135 12.36 -8.30 0.08
N THR A 136 12.06 -9.54 -0.31
CA THR A 136 11.25 -9.83 -1.50
C THR A 136 9.82 -10.13 -1.08
N VAL A 137 8.87 -9.39 -1.63
CA VAL A 137 7.43 -9.66 -1.54
C VAL A 137 6.96 -10.20 -2.89
N ASP A 138 6.55 -11.47 -2.90
CA ASP A 138 6.18 -12.20 -4.09
C ASP A 138 4.67 -12.46 -4.10
N LEU A 139 3.92 -11.71 -4.92
CA LEU A 139 2.47 -11.88 -5.05
C LEU A 139 2.12 -13.11 -5.91
N VAL A 140 3.01 -13.52 -6.81
CA VAL A 140 2.79 -14.69 -7.66
C VAL A 140 2.77 -15.95 -6.79
N GLU A 141 3.80 -16.12 -5.96
CA GLU A 141 3.94 -17.27 -5.06
C GLU A 141 3.30 -17.05 -3.68
N ARG A 142 2.79 -15.85 -3.39
CA ARG A 142 2.18 -15.46 -2.11
C ARG A 142 3.10 -15.69 -0.90
N GLN A 143 4.33 -15.19 -1.00
CA GLN A 143 5.33 -15.33 0.05
C GLN A 143 6.24 -14.10 0.18
N VAL A 144 6.77 -13.92 1.38
CA VAL A 144 7.84 -12.97 1.71
C VAL A 144 9.13 -13.73 1.94
N ARG A 145 10.24 -13.21 1.41
CA ARG A 145 11.58 -13.78 1.56
C ARG A 145 12.55 -12.73 2.09
N ALA A 146 13.39 -13.09 3.06
CA ALA A 146 14.47 -12.25 3.58
C ALA A 146 15.59 -13.12 4.17
N GLY A 147 16.74 -13.18 3.52
CA GLY A 147 17.78 -14.16 3.87
C GLY A 147 17.24 -15.60 3.78
N ASP A 148 17.38 -16.36 4.86
CA ASP A 148 16.86 -17.74 4.96
C ASP A 148 15.36 -17.81 5.35
N LEU A 149 14.74 -16.67 5.70
CA LEU A 149 13.32 -16.62 6.05
C LEU A 149 12.46 -16.71 4.78
N VAL A 150 11.50 -17.64 4.79
CA VAL A 150 10.41 -17.72 3.80
C VAL A 150 9.09 -17.83 4.54
N ALA A 151 8.19 -16.87 4.33
CA ALA A 151 6.91 -16.80 5.03
C ALA A 151 5.76 -16.65 4.03
N PRO A 152 4.80 -17.60 3.97
CA PRO A 152 3.61 -17.45 3.13
C PRO A 152 2.68 -16.37 3.70
N PHE A 153 1.91 -15.73 2.83
CA PHE A 153 0.83 -14.83 3.22
C PHE A 153 -0.45 -15.12 2.42
N GLU A 154 -1.59 -14.74 2.99
CA GLU A 154 -2.89 -14.93 2.32
C GLU A 154 -3.39 -13.64 1.67
N ILE A 155 -3.98 -13.80 0.49
CA ILE A 155 -4.71 -12.78 -0.24
C ILE A 155 -5.75 -13.50 -1.11
N ASP A 156 -6.95 -12.92 -1.24
CA ASP A 156 -8.00 -13.53 -2.06
C ASP A 156 -7.64 -13.44 -3.56
N ASP A 157 -8.11 -14.43 -4.33
CA ASP A 157 -7.71 -14.58 -5.73
C ASP A 157 -8.14 -13.40 -6.61
N TYR A 158 -9.27 -12.77 -6.31
CA TYR A 158 -9.75 -11.62 -7.08
C TYR A 158 -8.87 -10.39 -6.87
N THR A 159 -8.57 -10.07 -5.60
CA THR A 159 -7.65 -8.98 -5.27
C THR A 159 -6.25 -9.25 -5.82
N ARG A 160 -5.75 -10.48 -5.71
CA ARG A 160 -4.49 -10.89 -6.29
C ARG A 160 -4.47 -10.68 -7.80
N TRP A 161 -5.49 -11.14 -8.51
CA TRP A 161 -5.63 -10.95 -9.95
C TRP A 161 -5.61 -9.47 -10.34
N ARG A 162 -6.38 -8.63 -9.64
CA ARG A 162 -6.39 -7.18 -9.89
C ARG A 162 -5.00 -6.55 -9.75
N LEU A 163 -4.28 -6.90 -8.69
CA LEU A 163 -2.93 -6.39 -8.45
C LEU A 163 -1.94 -6.88 -9.51
N LEU A 164 -2.00 -8.16 -9.88
CA LEU A 164 -1.16 -8.74 -10.94
C LEU A 164 -1.37 -8.07 -12.30
N GLU A 165 -2.62 -7.73 -12.63
CA GLU A 165 -2.97 -7.08 -13.90
C GLU A 165 -2.91 -5.54 -13.85
N GLY A 166 -2.66 -4.93 -12.69
CA GLY A 166 -2.67 -3.47 -12.54
C GLY A 166 -4.06 -2.82 -12.65
N LEU A 167 -5.13 -3.55 -12.31
CA LEU A 167 -6.52 -3.11 -12.45
C LEU A 167 -7.08 -2.41 -11.20
N ASP A 168 -7.23 -1.09 -11.30
CA ASP A 168 -8.07 -0.30 -10.39
C ASP A 168 -9.56 -0.36 -10.80
N ASP A 169 -10.44 0.27 -10.03
CA ASP A 169 -11.90 0.24 -10.27
C ASP A 169 -12.26 0.88 -11.64
N ILE A 170 -11.46 1.85 -12.11
CA ILE A 170 -11.62 2.46 -13.44
C ILE A 170 -11.17 1.46 -14.51
N GLY A 171 -10.00 0.85 -14.34
CA GLY A 171 -9.45 -0.16 -15.24
C GLY A 171 -10.40 -1.35 -15.41
N LEU A 172 -11.04 -1.81 -14.33
CA LEU A 172 -12.07 -2.84 -14.39
C LEU A 172 -13.26 -2.42 -15.26
N THR A 173 -13.73 -1.18 -15.09
CA THR A 173 -14.85 -0.64 -15.88
C THR A 173 -14.48 -0.52 -17.35
N LEU A 174 -13.27 -0.05 -17.66
CA LEU A 174 -12.78 0.12 -19.03
C LEU A 174 -12.64 -1.21 -19.80
N ARG A 175 -12.53 -2.35 -19.12
CA ARG A 175 -12.58 -3.67 -19.79
C ARG A 175 -13.94 -3.99 -20.41
N HIS A 176 -14.98 -3.25 -20.03
CA HIS A 176 -16.32 -3.36 -20.58
C HIS A 176 -16.66 -2.23 -21.56
N ALA A 177 -15.67 -1.44 -22.01
CA ALA A 177 -15.89 -0.28 -22.88
C ALA A 177 -16.70 -0.62 -24.14
N ASP A 178 -16.37 -1.72 -24.84
CA ASP A 178 -17.09 -2.13 -26.05
C ASP A 178 -18.56 -2.48 -25.77
N ALA A 179 -18.84 -3.16 -24.66
CA ALA A 179 -20.19 -3.51 -24.26
C ALA A 179 -21.01 -2.27 -23.84
N VAL A 180 -20.34 -1.29 -23.20
CA VAL A 180 -20.94 0.01 -22.88
C VAL A 180 -21.25 0.76 -24.18
N GLU A 181 -20.33 0.79 -25.13
CA GLU A 181 -20.52 1.45 -26.44
C GLU A 181 -21.65 0.80 -27.25
N GLU A 182 -21.72 -0.53 -27.30
CA GLU A 182 -22.80 -1.27 -27.95
C GLU A 182 -24.16 -0.92 -27.33
N TYR A 183 -24.24 -0.90 -26.00
CA TYR A 183 -25.45 -0.51 -25.30
C TYR A 183 -25.85 0.94 -25.61
N GLU A 184 -24.91 1.88 -25.54
CA GLU A 184 -25.16 3.30 -25.81
C GLU A 184 -25.63 3.56 -27.26
N ASN A 185 -25.03 2.89 -28.25
CA ASN A 185 -25.45 2.97 -29.66
C ASN A 185 -26.86 2.42 -29.90
N GLY A 186 -27.32 1.48 -29.07
CA GLY A 186 -28.67 0.93 -29.12
C GLY A 186 -29.73 1.74 -28.36
N ARG A 187 -29.36 2.83 -27.67
CA ARG A 187 -30.30 3.60 -26.85
C ARG A 187 -31.28 4.39 -27.72
N GLN A 188 -32.53 4.42 -27.25
CA GLN A 188 -33.59 5.22 -27.87
C GLN A 188 -33.23 6.71 -27.86
N PRO A 189 -33.41 7.46 -28.97
CA PRO A 189 -32.95 8.84 -29.11
C PRO A 189 -33.54 9.86 -28.12
N TRP A 190 -34.66 9.53 -27.46
CA TRP A 190 -35.31 10.41 -26.49
C TRP A 190 -34.82 10.21 -25.05
N LEU A 191 -33.91 9.26 -24.80
CA LEU A 191 -33.30 9.09 -23.49
C LEU A 191 -32.20 10.14 -23.26
N PRO A 192 -31.97 10.58 -22.01
CA PRO A 192 -30.91 11.53 -21.72
C PRO A 192 -29.52 11.00 -22.10
N THR A 193 -28.75 11.80 -22.82
CA THR A 193 -27.33 11.55 -23.14
C THR A 193 -26.43 12.38 -22.24
N THR A 194 -25.40 11.77 -21.67
CA THR A 194 -24.30 12.51 -21.01
C THR A 194 -23.42 13.14 -22.09
N VAL A 195 -23.35 14.47 -22.12
CA VAL A 195 -22.51 15.26 -23.02
C VAL A 195 -21.11 15.44 -22.43
#